data_AF-A0A7V1Y6E8-F1
#
_entry.id   AF-A0A7V1Y6E8-F1
#
_cell.length_a   1.000
_cell.length_b   1.000
_cell.length_c   1.000
_cell.angle_alpha   90.00
_cell.angle_beta   90.00
_cell.angle_gamma   90.00
#
_symmetry.space_group_name_H-M   'P 1'
#
loop_
_entity.id
_entity.type
_entity.pdbx_description
1 polymer ?
#
loop_
_entity_poly.entity_id
_entity_poly.type
_entity_poly.pdbx_seq_one_letter_code
_entity_poly.pdbx_strand_id
1 'polypeptide(L)'
;MTVGKWAGAGFAGREVAAIGTSVVRNASAAEPSLARIDLPLGPLPARLGITVDDSRDLRLRLDIVSAAWLLYGLLEPRFELDVGEALSSGVPVFRAVGGSVLERGQPALGVAVARNIFLSDPTASGGPVGTTPDPALRQTLHHERVHVLQQDFFLAAWSEPLTNAVFQRVAPGRWVPAHLAVDGLWWVMPSLRRWIYSPQDAYRFPTELEADFLAR
;
A
#
# COMPACT_ATOMS: atom_id res chain seq x y z
N MET A 1 -10.34 4.63 18.84
CA MET A 1 -9.01 4.47 19.48
C MET A 1 -8.04 5.01 18.46
N THR A 2 -7.59 6.25 18.61
CA THR A 2 -7.02 7.04 17.50
C THR A 2 -5.66 6.51 17.03
N VAL A 3 -5.60 6.04 15.78
CA VAL A 3 -4.38 5.53 15.13
C VAL A 3 -3.57 6.72 14.57
N GLY A 4 -2.30 6.89 15.00
CA GLY A 4 -1.35 7.82 14.36
C GLY A 4 -1.03 9.15 15.09
N LYS A 5 -0.89 9.15 16.41
CA LYS A 5 -0.64 10.38 17.21
C LYS A 5 0.78 10.97 17.14
N TRP A 6 1.75 10.29 16.51
CA TRP A 6 3.15 10.72 16.49
C TRP A 6 3.84 10.36 15.16
N ALA A 7 4.89 11.11 14.81
CA ALA A 7 5.65 10.92 13.57
C ALA A 7 6.35 9.57 13.55
N GLY A 8 6.07 8.72 12.56
CA GLY A 8 6.58 7.34 12.47
C GLY A 8 5.58 6.27 12.93
N ALA A 9 4.43 6.64 13.49
CA ALA A 9 3.40 5.68 13.88
C ALA A 9 2.85 4.88 12.67
N GLY A 10 2.81 5.49 11.49
CA GLY A 10 2.40 4.82 10.25
C GLY A 10 3.42 3.75 9.84
N PHE A 11 4.71 4.11 9.80
CA PHE A 11 5.79 3.17 9.51
C PHE A 11 5.81 2.00 10.49
N ALA A 12 5.78 2.28 11.80
CA ALA A 12 5.76 1.23 12.83
C ALA A 12 4.52 0.33 12.71
N GLY A 13 3.35 0.90 12.42
CA GLY A 13 2.12 0.15 12.18
C GLY A 13 2.25 -0.77 10.95
N ARG A 14 2.90 -0.29 9.89
CA ARG A 14 3.17 -1.07 8.67
C ARG A 14 4.10 -2.25 8.93
N GLU A 15 5.16 -2.07 9.71
CA GLU A 15 6.06 -3.16 10.13
C GLU A 15 5.32 -4.25 10.92
N VAL A 16 4.49 -3.86 11.90
CA VAL A 16 3.69 -4.80 12.69
C VAL A 16 2.70 -5.56 11.80
N ALA A 17 2.03 -4.85 10.88
CA ALA A 17 1.13 -5.47 9.92
C ALA A 17 1.85 -6.44 8.98
N ALA A 18 3.09 -6.13 8.58
CA ALA A 18 3.90 -6.99 7.73
C ALA A 18 4.27 -8.31 8.43
N ILE A 19 4.60 -8.25 9.73
CA ILE A 19 4.80 -9.46 10.56
C ILE A 19 3.50 -10.28 10.62
N GLY A 20 2.36 -9.64 10.94
CA GLY A 20 1.07 -10.34 11.01
C GLY A 20 0.69 -11.00 9.68
N THR A 21 0.90 -10.30 8.57
CA THR A 21 0.70 -10.82 7.21
C THR A 21 1.61 -12.00 6.91
N SER A 22 2.88 -11.94 7.33
CA SER A 22 3.84 -13.03 7.18
C SER A 22 3.40 -14.29 7.94
N VAL A 23 2.88 -14.12 9.17
CA VAL A 23 2.31 -15.23 9.95
C VAL A 23 1.13 -15.88 9.22
N VAL A 24 0.20 -15.09 8.70
CA VAL A 24 -0.96 -15.60 7.93
C VAL A 24 -0.50 -16.38 6.70
N ARG A 25 0.47 -15.84 5.95
CA ARG A 25 1.05 -16.50 4.78
C ARG A 25 1.73 -17.83 5.14
N ASN A 26 2.53 -17.86 6.21
CA ASN A 26 3.22 -19.08 6.62
C ASN A 26 2.23 -20.15 7.08
N ALA A 27 1.21 -19.75 7.86
CA ALA A 27 0.15 -20.65 8.29
C ALA A 27 -0.63 -21.25 7.11
N SER A 28 -0.96 -20.46 6.08
CA SER A 28 -1.65 -20.96 4.88
C SER A 28 -0.79 -21.92 4.06
N ALA A 29 0.53 -21.82 4.16
CA ALA A 29 1.50 -22.74 3.56
C ALA A 29 1.86 -23.94 4.44
N ALA A 30 1.25 -24.08 5.63
CA ALA A 30 1.61 -25.08 6.64
C ALA A 30 3.10 -25.03 7.07
N GLU A 31 3.70 -23.85 7.05
CA GLU A 31 5.05 -23.57 7.54
C GLU A 31 5.01 -22.99 8.97
N PRO A 32 6.12 -23.07 9.76
CA PRO A 32 6.20 -22.39 11.04
C PRO A 32 5.88 -20.90 10.93
N SER A 33 5.18 -20.33 11.93
CA SER A 33 4.63 -18.97 11.86
C SER A 33 5.67 -17.89 11.52
N LEU A 34 6.92 -18.06 11.93
CA LEU A 34 8.03 -17.12 11.68
C LEU A 34 9.06 -17.66 10.68
N ALA A 35 8.73 -18.70 9.92
CA ALA A 35 9.65 -19.30 8.94
C ALA A 35 10.09 -18.30 7.86
N ARG A 36 9.17 -17.42 7.45
CA ARG A 36 9.46 -16.32 6.51
C ARG A 36 8.84 -15.03 6.99
N ILE A 37 9.60 -13.95 6.98
CA ILE A 37 9.14 -12.61 7.36
C ILE A 37 9.47 -11.67 6.20
N ASP A 38 8.46 -11.03 5.62
CA ASP A 38 8.64 -10.01 4.60
C ASP A 38 8.37 -8.64 5.22
N LEU A 39 9.37 -7.77 5.28
CA LEU A 39 9.29 -6.43 5.84
C LEU A 39 9.36 -5.36 4.75
N PRO A 40 8.55 -4.30 4.79
CA PRO A 40 8.71 -3.16 3.90
C PRO A 40 9.99 -2.38 4.22
N LEU A 41 10.58 -1.74 3.22
CA LEU A 41 11.78 -0.91 3.40
C LEU A 41 11.44 0.58 3.37
N GLY A 42 10.72 1.01 4.41
CA GLY A 42 10.22 2.39 4.49
C GLY A 42 9.44 2.77 3.21
N PRO A 43 9.61 3.99 2.68
CA PRO A 43 8.91 4.42 1.48
C PRO A 43 9.47 3.83 0.19
N LEU A 44 10.49 2.96 0.24
CA LEU A 44 11.02 2.36 -0.98
C LEU A 44 10.02 1.33 -1.52
N PRO A 45 9.93 1.16 -2.86
CA PRO A 45 9.11 0.14 -3.49
C PRO A 45 9.82 -1.22 -3.39
N ALA A 46 10.29 -1.57 -2.20
CA ALA A 46 11.10 -2.75 -1.94
C ALA A 46 10.75 -3.37 -0.60
N ARG A 47 11.01 -4.67 -0.51
CA ARG A 47 10.79 -5.48 0.68
C ARG A 47 12.01 -6.33 0.98
N LEU A 48 12.27 -6.53 2.26
CA LEU A 48 13.26 -7.46 2.76
C LEU A 48 12.55 -8.74 3.21
N GLY A 49 12.75 -9.81 2.46
CA GLY A 49 12.38 -11.16 2.85
C GLY A 49 13.47 -11.78 3.71
N ILE A 50 13.09 -12.32 4.85
CA ILE A 50 13.95 -13.01 5.80
C ILE A 50 13.42 -14.44 5.90
N THR A 51 14.23 -15.42 5.52
CA THR A 51 13.92 -16.83 5.77
C THR A 51 14.65 -17.27 7.02
N VAL A 52 13.90 -17.67 8.04
CA VAL A 52 14.42 -18.10 9.34
C VAL A 52 14.58 -19.62 9.31
N ASP A 53 15.67 -20.07 8.69
CA ASP A 53 16.19 -21.43 8.75
C ASP A 53 17.60 -21.45 9.41
N ASP A 54 18.30 -22.58 9.36
CA ASP A 54 19.66 -22.73 9.92
C ASP A 54 20.69 -21.76 9.30
N SER A 55 20.39 -21.17 8.14
CA SER A 55 21.31 -20.30 7.38
C SER A 55 20.93 -18.82 7.37
N ARG A 56 19.70 -18.45 7.75
CA ARG A 56 19.16 -17.07 7.71
C ARG A 56 19.41 -16.38 6.36
N ASP A 57 18.63 -16.75 5.35
CA ASP A 57 18.71 -16.13 4.03
C ASP A 57 17.97 -14.78 3.99
N LEU A 58 18.61 -13.76 3.41
CA LEU A 58 18.09 -12.40 3.24
C LEU A 58 17.89 -12.10 1.76
N ARG A 59 16.67 -11.72 1.37
CA ARG A 59 16.31 -11.43 -0.02
C ARG A 59 15.68 -10.06 -0.15
N LEU A 60 16.32 -9.21 -0.94
CA LEU A 60 15.73 -7.94 -1.35
C LEU A 60 14.85 -8.16 -2.57
N ARG A 61 13.59 -7.72 -2.51
CA ARG A 61 12.62 -7.83 -3.60
C ARG A 61 12.09 -6.45 -3.96
N LEU A 62 12.18 -6.11 -5.25
CA LEU A 62 11.61 -4.88 -5.80
C LEU A 62 10.16 -5.11 -6.20
N ASP A 63 9.28 -4.23 -5.76
CA ASP A 63 7.89 -4.18 -6.21
C ASP A 63 7.78 -3.33 -7.47
N ILE A 64 7.61 -3.98 -8.61
CA ILE A 64 7.62 -3.30 -9.91
C ILE A 64 6.43 -2.34 -10.04
N VAL A 65 5.26 -2.74 -9.54
CA VAL A 65 4.04 -1.94 -9.69
C VAL A 65 4.14 -0.70 -8.79
N SER A 66 4.59 -0.87 -7.55
CA SER A 66 4.84 0.25 -6.65
C SER A 66 5.94 1.17 -7.19
N ALA A 67 7.02 0.62 -7.76
CA ALA A 67 8.10 1.40 -8.36
C ALA A 67 7.63 2.22 -9.56
N ALA A 68 6.74 1.67 -10.40
CA ALA A 68 6.15 2.40 -11.52
C ALA A 68 5.29 3.58 -11.04
N TRP A 69 4.50 3.41 -9.98
CA TRP A 69 3.70 4.48 -9.39
C TRP A 69 4.54 5.54 -8.67
N LEU A 70 5.60 5.12 -7.99
CA LEU A 70 6.60 6.04 -7.43
C LEU A 70 7.21 6.89 -8.54
N LEU A 71 7.66 6.26 -9.64
CA LEU A 71 8.24 6.97 -10.78
C LEU A 71 7.22 7.91 -11.43
N TYR A 72 5.96 7.48 -11.57
CA TYR A 72 4.88 8.34 -12.05
C TYR A 72 4.72 9.59 -11.18
N GLY A 73 4.63 9.42 -9.85
CA GLY A 73 4.52 10.55 -8.93
C GLY A 73 5.72 11.49 -8.95
N LEU A 74 6.94 10.98 -9.19
CA LEU A 74 8.15 11.78 -9.30
C LEU A 74 8.26 12.55 -10.64
N LEU A 75 7.70 12.00 -11.72
CA LEU A 75 7.80 12.58 -13.05
C LEU A 75 6.64 13.52 -13.40
N GLU A 76 5.50 13.35 -12.74
CA GLU A 76 4.29 14.12 -13.00
C GLU A 76 4.37 15.49 -12.29
N PRO A 77 4.43 16.63 -13.02
CA PRO A 77 4.71 17.94 -12.43
C PRO A 77 3.64 18.45 -11.44
N ARG A 78 2.43 17.90 -11.49
CA ARG A 78 1.37 18.25 -10.54
C ARG A 78 1.54 17.62 -9.16
N PHE A 79 2.53 16.76 -8.95
CA PHE A 79 2.76 16.07 -7.68
C PHE A 79 4.08 16.48 -7.03
N GLU A 80 4.02 16.77 -5.74
CA GLU A 80 5.19 16.99 -4.89
C GLU A 80 5.29 15.87 -3.86
N LEU A 81 6.48 15.26 -3.75
CA LEU A 81 6.76 14.24 -2.74
C LEU A 81 6.88 14.90 -1.36
N ASP A 82 5.97 14.54 -0.45
CA ASP A 82 6.07 14.89 0.97
C ASP A 82 7.01 13.89 1.66
N VAL A 83 8.30 14.21 1.68
CA VAL A 83 9.34 13.33 2.24
C VAL A 83 9.12 13.06 3.73
N GLY A 84 8.66 14.05 4.49
CA GLY A 84 8.42 13.90 5.93
C GLY A 84 7.30 12.91 6.20
N GLU A 85 6.20 13.07 5.46
CA GLU A 85 5.05 12.17 5.55
C GLU A 85 5.39 10.79 4.97
N ALA A 86 6.23 10.71 3.93
CA ALA A 86 6.67 9.45 3.36
C ALA A 86 7.51 8.61 4.34
N LEU A 87 8.45 9.26 5.04
CA LEU A 87 9.25 8.60 6.09
C LEU A 87 8.37 8.21 7.29
N SER A 88 7.44 9.07 7.69
CA SER A 88 6.55 8.83 8.84
C SER A 88 5.54 7.71 8.60
N SER A 89 4.99 7.63 7.39
CA SER A 89 4.03 6.60 6.97
C SER A 89 4.70 5.31 6.52
N GLY A 90 5.96 5.39 6.10
CA GLY A 90 6.67 4.27 5.50
C GLY A 90 6.19 3.97 4.09
N VAL A 91 5.62 4.92 3.36
CA VAL A 91 5.22 4.79 1.94
C VAL A 91 5.47 6.10 1.21
N PRO A 92 5.63 6.12 -0.13
CA PRO A 92 5.63 7.39 -0.85
C PRO A 92 4.31 8.13 -0.67
N VAL A 93 4.39 9.41 -0.31
CA VAL A 93 3.23 10.29 -0.15
C VAL A 93 3.42 11.51 -1.03
N PHE A 94 2.53 11.68 -1.99
CA PHE A 94 2.53 12.80 -2.93
C PHE A 94 1.36 13.73 -2.63
N ARG A 95 1.58 15.04 -2.81
CA ARG A 95 0.54 16.06 -2.74
C ARG A 95 0.34 16.67 -4.12
N ALA A 96 -0.91 16.79 -4.55
CA ALA A 96 -1.26 17.54 -5.74
C ALA A 96 -1.02 19.03 -5.49
N VAL A 97 -0.48 19.73 -6.48
CA VAL A 97 -0.29 21.19 -6.45
C VAL A 97 -1.41 21.85 -7.25
N GLY A 98 -2.24 22.67 -6.59
CA GLY A 98 -3.29 23.45 -7.23
C GLY A 98 -4.43 22.63 -7.84
N GLY A 99 -4.60 21.37 -7.42
CA GLY A 99 -5.61 20.48 -8.01
C GLY A 99 -6.03 19.33 -7.11
N SER A 100 -6.98 18.54 -7.61
CA SER A 100 -7.42 17.31 -6.97
C SER A 100 -6.83 16.07 -7.63
N VAL A 101 -6.61 15.02 -6.83
CA VAL A 101 -6.41 13.67 -7.34
C VAL A 101 -7.73 13.15 -7.89
N LEU A 102 -7.65 12.35 -8.96
CA LEU A 102 -8.83 11.76 -9.59
C LEU A 102 -8.87 10.27 -9.28
N GLU A 103 -9.93 9.83 -8.62
CA GLU A 103 -10.25 8.42 -8.49
C GLU A 103 -11.38 8.08 -9.48
N ARG A 104 -11.11 7.20 -10.45
CA ARG A 104 -12.08 6.79 -11.48
C ARG A 104 -12.72 7.98 -12.24
N GLY A 105 -11.93 9.03 -12.45
CA GLY A 105 -12.37 10.25 -13.14
C GLY A 105 -13.21 11.20 -12.28
N GLN A 106 -13.38 10.91 -10.99
CA GLN A 106 -14.03 11.81 -10.03
C GLN A 106 -12.99 12.41 -9.08
N PRO A 107 -13.12 13.68 -8.67
CA PRO A 107 -12.28 14.27 -7.63
C PRO A 107 -12.35 13.47 -6.32
N ALA A 108 -11.19 13.18 -5.73
CA ALA A 108 -11.05 12.54 -4.42
C ALA A 108 -10.10 13.35 -3.54
N LEU A 109 -10.21 13.25 -2.21
CA LEU A 109 -9.28 13.93 -1.30
C LEU A 109 -7.92 13.20 -1.21
N GLY A 110 -7.92 11.91 -1.45
CA GLY A 110 -6.73 11.07 -1.46
C GLY A 110 -7.00 9.75 -2.17
N VAL A 111 -5.93 9.06 -2.55
CA VAL A 111 -5.98 7.71 -3.10
C VAL A 111 -4.70 6.96 -2.79
N ALA A 112 -4.83 5.76 -2.24
CA ALA A 112 -3.77 4.79 -2.11
C ALA A 112 -3.77 3.84 -3.32
N VAL A 113 -2.68 3.84 -4.08
CA VAL A 113 -2.49 2.96 -5.24
C VAL A 113 -1.12 2.32 -5.20
N ALA A 114 -1.09 0.98 -5.26
CA ALA A 114 0.14 0.20 -5.26
C ALA A 114 1.15 0.65 -4.16
N ARG A 115 0.65 0.83 -2.94
CA ARG A 115 1.41 1.27 -1.76
C ARG A 115 2.01 2.68 -1.87
N ASN A 116 1.47 3.52 -2.75
CA ASN A 116 1.77 4.95 -2.85
C ASN A 116 0.50 5.73 -2.48
N ILE A 117 0.62 6.83 -1.77
CA ILE A 117 -0.49 7.71 -1.41
C ILE A 117 -0.39 8.99 -2.22
N PHE A 118 -1.48 9.39 -2.86
CA PHE A 118 -1.61 10.68 -3.53
C PHE A 118 -2.73 11.46 -2.85
N LEU A 119 -2.44 12.67 -2.40
CA LEU A 119 -3.37 13.56 -1.70
C LEU A 119 -3.70 14.76 -2.58
N SER A 120 -4.95 15.23 -2.52
CA SER A 120 -5.37 16.48 -3.16
C SER A 120 -4.78 17.71 -2.46
N ASP A 121 -4.70 18.81 -3.20
CA ASP A 121 -4.44 20.11 -2.60
C ASP A 121 -5.67 20.53 -1.76
N PRO A 122 -5.51 20.78 -0.45
CA PRO A 122 -6.62 21.26 0.38
C PRO A 122 -7.14 22.63 -0.07
N THR A 123 -6.31 23.45 -0.73
CA THR A 123 -6.71 24.77 -1.26
C THR A 123 -7.51 24.68 -2.56
N ALA A 124 -7.28 23.64 -3.37
CA ALA A 124 -8.04 23.39 -4.60
C ALA A 124 -9.46 22.83 -4.33
N SER A 125 -9.72 22.38 -3.10
CA SER A 125 -11.00 21.80 -2.67
C SER A 125 -12.00 22.85 -2.13
N GLY A 126 -11.65 24.14 -2.17
CA GLY A 126 -12.51 25.24 -1.69
C GLY A 126 -12.60 25.36 -0.16
N GLY A 127 -11.72 24.67 0.58
CA GLY A 127 -11.62 24.79 2.03
C GLY A 127 -10.96 26.11 2.48
N PRO A 128 -11.21 26.58 3.72
CA PRO A 128 -10.62 27.82 4.21
C PRO A 128 -9.10 27.76 4.19
N VAL A 129 -8.48 28.72 3.51
CA VAL A 129 -7.02 28.89 3.44
C VAL A 129 -6.51 29.24 4.84
N GLY A 130 -5.92 28.27 5.51
CA GLY A 130 -5.39 28.43 6.87
C GLY A 130 -4.25 27.44 7.14
N THR A 131 -3.24 27.92 7.85
CA THR A 131 -1.93 27.30 8.16
C THR A 131 -1.98 26.06 9.08
N THR A 132 -3.11 25.36 9.13
CA THR A 132 -3.33 24.13 9.90
C THR A 132 -3.57 22.99 8.92
N PRO A 133 -2.98 21.79 9.10
CA PRO A 133 -3.33 20.64 8.27
C PRO A 133 -4.83 20.42 8.37
N ASP A 134 -5.51 20.49 7.22
CA ASP A 134 -6.95 20.27 7.15
C ASP A 134 -7.27 18.96 7.90
N PRO A 135 -8.10 19.00 8.97
CA PRO A 135 -8.49 17.81 9.71
C PRO A 135 -9.02 16.71 8.78
N ALA A 136 -9.69 17.09 7.69
CA ALA A 136 -10.15 16.16 6.66
C ALA A 136 -8.97 15.50 5.93
N LEU A 137 -7.97 16.28 5.51
CA LEU A 137 -6.79 15.74 4.82
C LEU A 137 -5.98 14.80 5.71
N ARG A 138 -5.84 15.09 7.00
CA ARG A 138 -5.20 14.16 7.94
C ARG A 138 -6.00 12.88 8.07
N GLN A 139 -7.33 12.98 8.23
CA GLN A 139 -8.20 11.81 8.31
C GLN A 139 -8.09 10.98 7.02
N THR A 140 -8.11 11.62 5.85
CA THR A 140 -7.87 10.97 4.56
C THR A 140 -6.52 10.28 4.52
N LEU A 141 -5.44 10.91 4.96
CA LEU A 141 -4.13 10.24 5.04
C LEU A 141 -4.17 8.99 5.95
N HIS A 142 -4.86 9.04 7.09
CA HIS A 142 -5.04 7.86 7.94
C HIS A 142 -5.85 6.76 7.24
N HIS A 143 -6.91 7.13 6.51
CA HIS A 143 -7.71 6.25 5.68
C HIS A 143 -6.87 5.57 4.59
N GLU A 144 -6.10 6.35 3.83
CA GLU A 144 -5.24 5.84 2.77
C GLU A 144 -4.14 4.91 3.29
N ARG A 145 -3.62 5.15 4.50
CA ARG A 145 -2.68 4.23 5.15
C ARG A 145 -3.33 2.86 5.42
N VAL A 146 -4.61 2.80 5.78
CA VAL A 146 -5.30 1.51 5.94
C VAL A 146 -5.37 0.77 4.60
N HIS A 147 -5.67 1.48 3.51
CA HIS A 147 -5.62 0.88 2.17
C HIS A 147 -4.23 0.37 1.79
N VAL A 148 -3.16 1.07 2.17
CA VAL A 148 -1.79 0.57 2.02
C VAL A 148 -1.60 -0.77 2.75
N LEU A 149 -2.07 -0.89 4.00
CA LEU A 149 -1.98 -2.15 4.76
C LEU A 149 -2.78 -3.28 4.09
N GLN A 150 -3.96 -2.98 3.57
CA GLN A 150 -4.77 -3.92 2.81
C GLN A 150 -4.05 -4.37 1.52
N GLN A 151 -3.39 -3.44 0.81
CA GLN A 151 -2.58 -3.74 -0.37
C GLN A 151 -1.33 -4.58 -0.02
N ASP A 152 -0.68 -4.30 1.10
CA ASP A 152 0.45 -5.09 1.61
C ASP A 152 0.04 -6.53 1.94
N PHE A 153 -1.11 -6.68 2.62
CA PHE A 153 -1.70 -7.97 2.93
C PHE A 153 -2.03 -8.75 1.66
N PHE A 154 -2.72 -8.10 0.72
CA PHE A 154 -3.14 -8.74 -0.52
C PHE A 154 -1.96 -9.19 -1.37
N LEU A 155 -0.93 -8.35 -1.49
CA LEU A 155 0.31 -8.72 -2.19
C LEU A 155 0.92 -10.00 -1.61
N ALA A 156 1.15 -10.03 -0.30
CA ALA A 156 1.86 -11.13 0.34
C ALA A 156 1.01 -12.41 0.50
N ALA A 157 -0.27 -12.29 0.83
CA ALA A 157 -1.15 -13.42 1.09
C ALA A 157 -1.73 -14.03 -0.19
N TRP A 158 -1.85 -13.25 -1.27
CA TRP A 158 -2.51 -13.69 -2.52
C TRP A 158 -1.63 -13.53 -3.76
N SER A 159 -1.22 -12.31 -4.11
CA SER A 159 -0.51 -12.04 -5.36
C SER A 159 0.80 -12.82 -5.46
N GLU A 160 1.59 -12.86 -4.39
CA GLU A 160 2.88 -13.54 -4.39
C GLU A 160 2.78 -15.07 -4.49
N PRO A 161 1.97 -15.79 -3.67
CA PRO A 161 1.77 -17.23 -3.83
C PRO A 161 1.33 -17.63 -5.24
N LEU A 162 0.39 -16.88 -5.82
CA LEU A 162 -0.12 -17.15 -7.17
C LEU A 162 0.94 -16.87 -8.24
N THR A 163 1.63 -15.73 -8.14
CA THR A 163 2.76 -15.38 -8.99
C THR A 163 3.82 -16.47 -8.95
N ASN A 164 4.22 -16.93 -7.76
CA ASN A 164 5.18 -18.01 -7.59
C ASN A 164 4.69 -19.31 -8.23
N ALA A 165 3.43 -19.69 -8.04
CA ALA A 165 2.86 -20.90 -8.65
C ALA A 165 2.83 -20.84 -10.19
N VAL A 166 2.63 -19.66 -10.77
CA VAL A 166 2.67 -19.45 -12.23
C VAL A 166 4.10 -19.46 -12.75
N PHE A 167 4.99 -18.65 -12.17
CA PHE A 167 6.35 -18.45 -12.68
C PHE A 167 7.29 -19.62 -12.40
N GLN A 168 7.03 -20.47 -11.39
CA GLN A 168 7.79 -21.71 -11.18
C GLN A 168 7.69 -22.70 -12.37
N ARG A 169 6.69 -22.53 -13.26
CA ARG A 169 6.48 -23.41 -14.42
C ARG A 169 7.24 -22.99 -15.69
N VAL A 170 7.94 -21.86 -15.68
CA VAL A 170 8.73 -21.37 -16.84
C VAL A 170 10.21 -21.26 -16.49
N ALA A 171 11.10 -21.69 -17.40
CA ALA A 171 12.53 -21.89 -17.11
C ALA A 171 13.31 -20.63 -16.64
N PRO A 172 13.05 -19.40 -17.15
CA PRO A 172 13.58 -18.16 -16.56
C PRO A 172 12.85 -17.72 -15.27
N GLY A 173 11.73 -18.35 -14.94
CA GLY A 173 10.75 -17.87 -13.97
C GLY A 173 11.10 -18.11 -12.50
N ARG A 174 12.28 -18.66 -12.18
CA ARG A 174 12.77 -18.73 -10.80
C ARG A 174 13.45 -17.44 -10.35
N TRP A 175 13.96 -16.63 -11.28
CA TRP A 175 14.59 -15.34 -10.98
C TRP A 175 13.56 -14.28 -10.57
N VAL A 176 12.39 -14.30 -11.20
CA VAL A 176 11.32 -13.31 -10.95
C VAL A 176 10.85 -13.36 -9.48
N PRO A 177 10.45 -14.50 -8.89
CA PRO A 177 10.14 -14.59 -7.46
C PRO A 177 11.27 -14.17 -6.52
N ALA A 178 12.52 -14.38 -6.94
CA ALA A 178 13.69 -14.13 -6.11
C ALA A 178 13.99 -12.63 -5.93
N HIS A 179 13.69 -11.83 -6.95
CA HIS A 179 14.07 -10.40 -6.96
C HIS A 179 12.89 -9.45 -7.16
N LEU A 180 11.73 -9.95 -7.58
CA LEU A 180 10.57 -9.15 -7.96
C LEU A 180 9.34 -9.57 -7.15
N ALA A 181 8.62 -8.57 -6.67
CA ALA A 181 7.24 -8.70 -6.24
C ALA A 181 6.36 -8.14 -7.38
N VAL A 182 5.41 -8.96 -7.83
CA VAL A 182 4.48 -8.57 -8.89
C VAL A 182 3.09 -8.60 -8.29
N ASP A 183 2.49 -7.42 -8.15
CA ASP A 183 1.11 -7.29 -7.73
C ASP A 183 0.16 -7.55 -8.92
N GLY A 184 0.22 -8.77 -9.46
CA GLY A 184 -0.53 -9.14 -10.66
C GLY A 184 -2.04 -9.09 -10.47
N LEU A 185 -2.51 -9.20 -9.22
CA LEU A 185 -3.92 -9.14 -8.89
C LEU A 185 -4.43 -7.71 -8.60
N TRP A 186 -3.57 -6.69 -8.62
CA TRP A 186 -4.02 -5.28 -8.55
C TRP A 186 -5.05 -4.94 -9.64
N TRP A 187 -4.94 -5.56 -10.81
CA TRP A 187 -5.90 -5.41 -11.92
C TRP A 187 -7.18 -6.22 -11.71
N VAL A 188 -7.09 -7.29 -10.92
CA VAL A 188 -8.17 -8.25 -10.68
C VAL A 188 -9.10 -7.78 -9.57
N MET A 189 -8.61 -7.12 -8.53
CA MET A 189 -9.45 -6.69 -7.40
C MET A 189 -10.47 -5.59 -7.74
N PRO A 190 -10.13 -4.52 -8.49
CA PRO A 190 -11.10 -3.55 -8.99
C PRO A 190 -12.14 -4.23 -9.90
N SER A 191 -11.72 -5.24 -10.65
CA SER A 191 -12.60 -6.04 -11.51
C SER A 191 -13.55 -6.92 -10.67
N LEU A 192 -13.03 -7.71 -9.73
CA LEU A 192 -13.81 -8.53 -8.79
C LEU A 192 -14.80 -7.70 -7.96
N ARG A 193 -14.38 -6.51 -7.50
CA ARG A 193 -15.24 -5.53 -6.80
C ARG A 193 -16.47 -5.16 -7.62
N ARG A 194 -16.32 -5.05 -8.95
CA ARG A 194 -17.39 -4.73 -9.90
C ARG A 194 -18.32 -5.91 -10.17
N TRP A 195 -17.84 -7.15 -10.01
CA TRP A 195 -18.62 -8.37 -10.23
C TRP A 195 -19.41 -8.78 -8.98
N ILE A 196 -18.86 -8.56 -7.79
CA ILE A 196 -19.49 -9.01 -6.54
C ILE A 196 -20.48 -7.96 -6.01
N TYR A 197 -20.30 -6.68 -6.33
CA TYR A 197 -21.10 -5.59 -5.76
C TYR A 197 -21.59 -4.59 -6.81
N SER A 198 -22.75 -3.99 -6.54
CA SER A 198 -23.37 -3.02 -7.45
C SER A 198 -22.52 -1.73 -7.53
N PRO A 199 -22.54 -1.01 -8.67
CA PRO A 199 -21.83 0.28 -8.81
C PRO A 199 -22.25 1.34 -7.78
N GLN A 200 -23.44 1.19 -7.18
CA GLN A 200 -24.01 2.14 -6.23
C GLN A 200 -23.47 1.95 -4.80
N ASP A 201 -22.89 0.77 -4.49
CA ASP A 201 -22.39 0.42 -3.16
C ASP A 201 -20.88 0.65 -3.00
N ALA A 202 -20.23 1.28 -3.98
CA ALA A 202 -18.78 1.46 -3.98
C ALA A 202 -18.26 2.16 -2.71
N TYR A 203 -19.02 3.10 -2.14
CA TYR A 203 -18.68 3.83 -0.90
C TYR A 203 -19.07 3.12 0.41
N ARG A 204 -19.66 1.92 0.34
CA ARG A 204 -20.07 1.12 1.51
C ARG A 204 -19.41 -0.26 1.56
N PHE A 205 -18.29 -0.40 0.86
CA PHE A 205 -17.57 -1.67 0.86
C PHE A 205 -17.03 -1.97 2.27
N PRO A 206 -17.02 -3.24 2.72
CA PRO A 206 -16.47 -3.60 4.02
C PRO A 206 -15.05 -3.04 4.26
N THR A 207 -14.21 -3.01 3.23
CA THR A 207 -12.84 -2.46 3.31
C THR A 207 -12.79 -0.93 3.44
N GLU A 208 -13.75 -0.21 2.85
CA GLU A 208 -13.89 1.24 2.97
C GLU A 208 -14.44 1.60 4.36
N LEU A 209 -15.43 0.85 4.83
CA LEU A 209 -16.02 1.01 6.17
C LEU A 209 -15.00 0.70 7.28
N GLU A 210 -14.17 -0.33 7.06
CA GLU A 210 -13.05 -0.66 7.95
C GLU A 210 -12.02 0.47 7.98
N ALA A 211 -11.62 1.00 6.82
CA ALA A 211 -10.70 2.13 6.73
C ALA A 211 -11.25 3.38 7.43
N ASP A 212 -12.52 3.71 7.21
CA ASP A 212 -13.22 4.80 7.90
C ASP A 212 -13.27 4.61 9.42
N PHE A 213 -13.47 3.36 9.88
CA PHE A 213 -13.53 3.06 11.31
C PHE A 213 -12.16 3.18 11.98
N LEU A 214 -11.10 2.66 11.32
CA LEU A 214 -9.74 2.68 11.85
C LEU A 214 -9.07 4.06 11.75
N ALA A 215 -9.53 4.93 10.84
CA ALA A 215 -9.05 6.29 10.69
C ALA A 215 -9.59 7.28 11.74
N ARG A 216 -10.57 6.88 12.58
CA ARG A 216 -11.21 7.70 13.62
C ARG A 216 -10.57 7.58 15.01
#